data_AF-A0AAD5R0R6-F1
#
_entry.id   AF-A0AAD5R0R6-F1
#
_cell.length_a   1.000
_cell.length_b   1.000
_cell.length_c   1.000
_cell.angle_alpha   90.00
_cell.angle_beta   90.00
_cell.angle_gamma   90.00
#
_symmetry.space_group_name_H-M   'P 1'
#
loop_
_entity.id
_entity.type
_entity.pdbx_description
1 polymer ?
#
loop_
_entity_poly.entity_id
_entity_poly.type
_entity_poly.pdbx_seq_one_letter_code
_entity_poly.pdbx_strand_id
1 'polypeptide(L)'
;MNSLKWRYGWWNAYCFVRIRLLQVKDQMRRQMTRSGLRRYLYAAVTIVSIFLMYRWLSRHPKYSELYGHRGEIMSRTLPPKVNKVSLEIYMESKCPDTSRFMHKQLMKSWSMLSNTGRIELTMIPFGKARCVATAGDDYKCTCQHGKDECILNQLMNCVIERITVPDRTVPIIDCIQGRNNLNDAMTSCVSNNALLDHQWMRDCATGPTGRRLLAMAGARTVALKPALDFVPWIIIDGERNSDAYYDLTENLCKKLKPAPDECVVYMQNSQAQ
;
A
#
# COMPACT_ATOMS: atom_id res chain seq x y z
N MET A 1 108.82 -20.76 -23.56
CA MET A 1 108.24 -19.99 -24.68
C MET A 1 106.73 -20.09 -24.56
N ASN A 2 106.12 -19.11 -23.89
CA ASN A 2 105.46 -17.95 -24.50
C ASN A 2 104.12 -18.34 -25.11
N SER A 3 103.03 -18.16 -24.36
CA SER A 3 102.24 -16.92 -24.35
C SER A 3 101.50 -16.71 -25.67
N LEU A 4 100.28 -17.24 -25.78
CA LEU A 4 99.22 -16.75 -26.69
C LEU A 4 98.03 -17.71 -26.61
N LYS A 5 97.18 -17.59 -25.57
CA LYS A 5 95.77 -18.04 -25.65
C LYS A 5 94.86 -17.51 -24.53
N TRP A 6 95.22 -16.39 -23.89
CA TRP A 6 94.38 -15.75 -22.85
C TRP A 6 93.63 -14.48 -23.31
N ARG A 7 93.53 -14.21 -24.62
CA ARG A 7 92.88 -12.98 -25.12
C ARG A 7 91.50 -13.13 -25.77
N TYR A 8 90.94 -14.34 -25.87
CA TYR A 8 89.61 -14.56 -26.49
C TYR A 8 88.45 -14.83 -25.52
N GLY A 9 88.66 -14.76 -24.20
CA GLY A 9 87.61 -15.01 -23.19
C GLY A 9 86.85 -13.78 -22.70
N TRP A 10 87.45 -12.59 -22.76
CA TRP A 10 86.93 -11.42 -22.02
C TRP A 10 85.97 -10.52 -22.82
N TRP A 11 85.96 -10.60 -24.15
CA TRP A 11 85.02 -9.82 -24.97
C TRP A 11 83.60 -10.42 -25.00
N ASN A 12 83.46 -11.74 -24.83
CA ASN A 12 82.16 -12.41 -24.85
C ASN A 12 81.34 -12.21 -23.55
N ALA A 13 82.00 -12.03 -22.40
CA ALA A 13 81.30 -11.86 -21.12
C ALA A 13 80.66 -10.47 -20.99
N TYR A 14 81.34 -9.40 -21.42
CA TYR A 14 80.82 -8.03 -21.29
C TYR A 14 79.65 -7.73 -22.24
N CYS A 15 79.64 -8.30 -23.45
CA CYS A 15 78.52 -8.18 -24.39
C CYS A 15 77.25 -8.88 -23.87
N PHE A 16 77.39 -10.07 -23.26
CA PHE A 16 76.26 -10.82 -22.71
C PHE A 16 75.61 -10.15 -21.49
N VAL A 17 76.41 -9.51 -20.62
CA VAL A 17 75.87 -8.82 -19.43
C VAL A 17 75.14 -7.53 -19.82
N ARG A 18 75.63 -6.78 -20.81
CA ARG A 18 74.99 -5.52 -21.25
C ARG A 18 73.67 -5.76 -22.00
N ILE A 19 73.57 -6.84 -22.77
CA ILE A 19 72.32 -7.24 -23.44
C ILE A 19 71.28 -7.74 -22.41
N ARG A 20 71.69 -8.53 -21.40
CA ARG A 20 70.78 -8.98 -20.33
C ARG A 20 70.25 -7.83 -19.48
N LEU A 21 71.06 -6.81 -19.15
CA LEU A 21 70.61 -5.68 -18.34
C LEU A 21 69.64 -4.75 -19.09
N LEU A 22 69.80 -4.59 -20.41
CA LEU A 22 68.85 -3.83 -21.24
C LEU A 22 67.52 -4.58 -21.40
N GLN A 23 67.54 -5.92 -21.52
CA GLN A 23 66.31 -6.73 -21.58
C GLN A 23 65.55 -6.74 -20.23
N VAL A 24 66.24 -6.73 -19.09
CA VAL A 24 65.60 -6.68 -17.76
C VAL A 24 64.96 -5.31 -17.49
N LYS A 25 65.60 -4.21 -17.90
CA LYS A 25 65.06 -2.85 -17.70
C LYS A 25 63.80 -2.60 -18.54
N ASP A 26 63.72 -3.20 -19.73
CA ASP A 26 62.55 -3.12 -20.61
C ASP A 26 61.43 -4.09 -20.19
N GLN A 27 61.77 -5.23 -19.56
CA GLN A 27 60.78 -6.10 -18.88
C GLN A 27 60.16 -5.44 -17.64
N MET A 28 60.94 -4.73 -16.82
CA MET A 28 60.40 -4.05 -15.63
C MET A 28 59.51 -2.85 -15.98
N ARG A 29 59.76 -2.17 -17.11
CA ARG A 29 58.93 -1.03 -17.57
C ARG A 29 57.61 -1.47 -18.22
N ARG A 30 57.48 -2.74 -18.64
CA ARG A 30 56.29 -3.31 -19.32
C ARG A 30 55.36 -4.12 -18.40
N GLN A 31 55.58 -4.14 -17.08
CA GLN A 31 54.74 -4.87 -16.12
C GLN A 31 53.87 -4.00 -15.20
N MET A 32 53.70 -2.71 -15.46
CA MET A 32 52.53 -1.96 -14.98
C MET A 32 51.51 -1.87 -16.11
N THR A 33 50.87 -3.00 -16.40
CA THR A 33 49.72 -3.05 -17.29
C THR A 33 48.60 -2.19 -16.69
N ARG A 34 47.88 -1.41 -17.51
CA ARG A 34 46.74 -0.57 -17.11
C ARG A 34 45.71 -1.31 -16.23
N SER A 35 45.65 -2.64 -16.32
CA SER A 35 44.84 -3.53 -15.48
C SER A 35 45.27 -3.59 -14.02
N GLY A 36 46.57 -3.51 -13.71
CA GLY A 36 47.08 -3.48 -12.34
C GLY A 36 46.69 -2.18 -11.63
N LEU A 37 46.92 -1.04 -12.29
CA LEU A 37 46.52 0.27 -11.78
C LEU A 37 45.01 0.35 -11.53
N ARG A 38 44.20 -0.22 -12.44
CA ARG A 38 42.74 -0.30 -12.28
C ARG A 38 42.34 -1.13 -11.06
N ARG A 39 42.97 -2.29 -10.82
CA ARG A 39 42.72 -3.13 -9.63
C ARG A 39 43.07 -2.40 -8.33
N TYR A 40 44.19 -1.68 -8.29
CA TYR A 40 44.54 -0.84 -7.15
C TYR A 40 43.56 0.32 -6.95
N LEU A 41 43.11 0.96 -8.03
CA LEU A 41 42.10 2.03 -7.95
C LEU A 41 40.77 1.50 -7.41
N TYR A 42 40.30 0.34 -7.88
CA TYR A 42 39.07 -0.28 -7.37
C TYR A 42 39.21 -0.67 -5.90
N ALA A 43 40.34 -1.27 -5.52
CA ALA A 43 40.61 -1.61 -4.12
C ALA A 43 40.61 -0.35 -3.22
N ALA A 44 41.30 0.71 -3.64
CA ALA A 44 41.34 1.98 -2.92
C ALA A 44 39.96 2.61 -2.78
N VAL A 45 39.17 2.65 -3.86
CA VAL A 45 37.79 3.18 -3.83
C VAL A 45 36.92 2.34 -2.89
N THR A 46 36.99 1.01 -2.94
CA THR A 46 36.21 0.15 -2.03
C THR A 46 36.57 0.37 -0.56
N ILE A 47 37.87 0.51 -0.24
CA ILE A 47 38.31 0.78 1.14
C ILE A 47 37.80 2.14 1.61
N VAL A 48 37.87 3.18 0.76
CA VAL A 48 37.34 4.50 1.08
C VAL A 48 35.82 4.46 1.25
N SER A 49 35.08 3.76 0.39
CA SER A 49 33.63 3.61 0.52
C SER A 49 33.23 2.87 1.81
N ILE A 50 33.95 1.81 2.17
CA ILE A 50 33.75 1.08 3.44
C ILE A 50 34.04 2.00 4.63
N PHE A 51 35.12 2.77 4.58
CA PHE A 51 35.48 3.72 5.65
C PHE A 51 34.46 4.84 5.78
N LEU A 52 33.96 5.40 4.67
CA LEU A 52 32.92 6.42 4.68
C LEU A 52 31.58 5.87 5.19
N MET A 53 31.22 4.64 4.80
CA MET A 53 30.05 3.94 5.33
C MET A 53 30.18 3.67 6.83
N TYR A 54 31.36 3.25 7.30
CA TYR A 54 31.66 3.08 8.72
C TYR A 54 31.53 4.41 9.47
N ARG A 55 32.13 5.50 8.98
CA ARG A 55 31.99 6.82 9.62
C ARG A 55 30.57 7.37 9.57
N TRP A 56 29.80 7.05 8.54
CA TRP A 56 28.39 7.41 8.44
C TRP A 56 27.57 6.63 9.47
N LEU A 57 27.76 5.31 9.57
CA LEU A 57 27.13 4.46 10.60
C LEU A 57 27.50 4.91 12.01
N SER A 58 28.77 5.27 12.26
CA SER A 58 29.22 5.78 13.57
C SER A 58 28.73 7.20 13.89
N ARG A 59 28.22 7.96 12.90
CA ARG A 59 27.68 9.32 13.10
C ARG A 59 26.16 9.38 13.23
N HIS A 60 25.43 8.31 12.88
CA HIS A 60 23.98 8.23 13.08
C HIS A 60 23.67 7.52 14.42
N PRO A 61 23.06 8.21 15.40
CA PRO A 61 22.87 7.68 16.76
C PRO A 61 21.85 6.54 16.86
N LYS A 62 21.19 6.13 15.77
CA LYS A 62 20.22 5.03 15.77
C LYS A 62 20.83 3.64 16.04
N TYR A 63 22.16 3.51 16.06
CA TYR A 63 22.83 2.24 16.36
C TYR A 63 23.45 2.19 17.77
N SER A 64 23.57 3.31 18.49
CA SER A 64 24.14 3.33 19.86
C SER A 64 23.14 2.97 20.96
N GLU A 65 21.85 2.89 20.64
CA GLU A 65 20.79 2.48 21.58
C GLU A 65 20.79 0.96 21.85
N LEU A 66 21.63 0.19 21.15
CA LEU A 66 21.73 -1.27 21.33
C LEU A 66 22.84 -1.73 22.29
N TYR A 67 23.78 -0.85 22.66
CA TYR A 67 24.96 -1.20 23.47
C TYR A 67 25.33 -0.07 24.43
N GLY A 68 24.40 0.34 25.29
CA GLY A 68 24.68 1.39 26.26
C GLY A 68 23.63 1.50 27.35
N HIS A 69 23.62 0.55 28.29
CA HIS A 69 23.54 0.76 29.74
C HIS A 69 23.20 -0.55 30.46
N ARG A 70 24.19 -1.03 31.23
CA ARG A 70 24.07 -1.71 32.53
C ARG A 70 22.73 -2.41 32.85
N GLY A 71 22.68 -3.72 32.63
CA GLY A 71 22.22 -4.67 33.65
C GLY A 71 20.76 -4.63 34.10
N GLU A 72 19.81 -4.59 33.18
CA GLU A 72 18.51 -5.25 33.37
C GLU A 72 18.22 -6.11 32.13
N ILE A 73 17.91 -7.39 32.34
CA ILE A 73 17.43 -8.28 31.28
C ILE A 73 16.00 -7.84 30.96
N MET A 74 15.83 -6.77 30.17
CA MET A 74 14.59 -6.55 29.47
C MET A 74 14.46 -7.69 28.46
N SER A 75 13.59 -8.65 28.77
CA SER A 75 13.03 -9.57 27.79
C SER A 75 12.68 -8.78 26.53
N ARG A 76 13.47 -8.92 25.47
CA ARG A 76 13.13 -8.37 24.14
C ARG A 76 11.99 -9.22 23.58
N THR A 77 10.80 -9.01 24.10
CA THR A 77 9.57 -9.48 23.50
C THR A 77 9.49 -8.77 22.15
N LEU A 78 9.58 -9.52 21.04
CA LEU A 78 9.30 -8.97 19.72
C LEU A 78 7.95 -8.24 19.80
N PRO A 79 7.82 -7.04 19.19
CA PRO A 79 6.54 -6.35 19.19
C PRO A 79 5.47 -7.32 18.69
N PRO A 80 4.32 -7.42 19.38
CA PRO A 80 3.30 -8.40 19.04
C PRO A 80 2.92 -8.24 17.58
N LYS A 81 2.81 -9.36 16.84
CA LYS A 81 2.39 -9.33 15.44
C LYS A 81 0.99 -8.73 15.36
N VAL A 82 0.91 -7.55 14.77
CA VAL A 82 -0.32 -6.79 14.61
C VAL A 82 -1.05 -7.27 13.35
N ASN A 83 -2.31 -7.68 13.47
CA ASN A 83 -3.11 -8.05 12.29
C ASN A 83 -3.81 -6.85 11.64
N LYS A 84 -4.22 -7.06 10.40
CA LYS A 84 -5.24 -6.26 9.72
C LYS A 84 -6.53 -7.07 9.59
N VAL A 85 -7.64 -6.37 9.45
CA VAL A 85 -8.98 -6.93 9.30
C VAL A 85 -9.57 -6.41 7.99
N SER A 86 -10.08 -7.30 7.15
CA SER A 86 -10.83 -6.87 5.95
C SER A 86 -12.28 -6.59 6.33
N LEU A 87 -12.83 -5.49 5.82
CA LEU A 87 -14.22 -5.09 6.01
C LEU A 87 -14.83 -4.82 4.64
N GLU A 88 -15.80 -5.63 4.23
CA GLU A 88 -16.59 -5.38 3.02
C GLU A 88 -18.03 -5.03 3.38
N ILE A 89 -18.56 -4.02 2.72
CA ILE A 89 -19.92 -3.51 2.97
C ILE A 89 -20.64 -3.43 1.62
N TYR A 90 -21.56 -4.36 1.37
CA TYR A 90 -22.44 -4.31 0.22
C TYR A 90 -23.69 -3.52 0.59
N MET A 91 -24.02 -2.50 -0.19
CA MET A 91 -24.94 -1.43 0.23
C MET A 91 -25.73 -0.87 -0.94
N GLU A 92 -26.80 -0.12 -0.66
CA GLU A 92 -27.50 0.70 -1.67
C GLU A 92 -27.93 2.05 -1.09
N SER A 93 -27.96 3.05 -1.96
CA SER A 93 -28.01 4.46 -1.57
C SER A 93 -29.34 4.93 -0.97
N LYS A 94 -30.45 4.22 -1.22
CA LYS A 94 -31.80 4.64 -0.79
C LYS A 94 -32.45 3.72 0.24
N CYS A 95 -31.81 2.62 0.63
CA CYS A 95 -32.31 1.75 1.69
C CYS A 95 -32.19 2.44 3.07
N PRO A 96 -33.27 2.61 3.84
CA PRO A 96 -33.23 3.24 5.15
C PRO A 96 -32.31 2.53 6.15
N ASP A 97 -32.26 1.20 6.14
CA ASP A 97 -31.37 0.42 7.01
C ASP A 97 -29.89 0.64 6.67
N THR A 98 -29.58 0.74 5.37
CA THR A 98 -28.24 1.09 4.91
C THR A 98 -27.87 2.52 5.33
N SER A 99 -28.80 3.47 5.20
CA SER A 99 -28.57 4.85 5.66
C SER A 99 -28.30 4.91 7.17
N ARG A 100 -29.10 4.23 7.98
CA ARG A 100 -28.86 4.16 9.42
C ARG A 100 -27.50 3.56 9.74
N PHE A 101 -27.13 2.47 9.07
CA PHE A 101 -25.84 1.82 9.29
C PHE A 101 -24.67 2.73 8.92
N MET A 102 -24.70 3.41 7.76
CA MET A 102 -23.65 4.34 7.36
C MET A 102 -23.47 5.45 8.39
N HIS A 103 -24.56 6.17 8.69
CA HIS A 103 -24.52 7.35 9.56
C HIS A 103 -24.20 7.04 11.02
N LYS A 104 -24.56 5.84 11.52
CA LYS A 104 -24.47 5.51 12.96
C LYS A 104 -23.42 4.47 13.28
N GLN A 105 -23.25 3.44 12.45
CA GLN A 105 -22.34 2.33 12.71
C GLN A 105 -21.00 2.56 12.03
N LEU A 106 -20.99 2.79 10.71
CA LEU A 106 -19.75 2.97 9.97
C LEU A 106 -19.04 4.25 10.39
N MET A 107 -19.71 5.40 10.41
CA MET A 107 -19.07 6.66 10.79
C MET A 107 -18.47 6.63 12.20
N LYS A 108 -19.17 6.03 13.17
CA LYS A 108 -18.65 5.83 14.55
C LYS A 108 -17.40 4.94 14.54
N SER A 109 -17.51 3.76 13.94
CA SER A 109 -16.41 2.79 13.90
C SER A 109 -15.19 3.34 13.15
N TRP A 110 -15.43 4.05 12.04
CA TRP A 110 -14.39 4.66 11.23
C TRP A 110 -13.66 5.75 12.00
N SER A 111 -14.39 6.68 12.62
CA SER A 111 -13.80 7.73 13.45
C SER A 111 -12.95 7.20 14.60
N MET A 112 -13.30 6.04 15.14
CA MET A 112 -12.58 5.43 16.26
C MET A 112 -11.37 4.62 15.80
N LEU A 113 -11.50 3.85 14.72
CA LEU A 113 -10.55 2.79 14.39
C LEU A 113 -9.72 3.07 13.13
N SER A 114 -10.06 4.05 12.29
CA SER A 114 -9.34 4.27 11.03
C SER A 114 -7.87 4.65 11.25
N ASN A 115 -7.58 5.45 12.27
CA ASN A 115 -6.22 5.88 12.65
C ASN A 115 -5.30 4.71 13.03
N THR A 116 -5.86 3.55 13.35
CA THR A 116 -5.05 2.35 13.60
C THR A 116 -4.36 1.85 12.33
N GLY A 117 -4.89 2.18 11.14
CA GLY A 117 -4.39 1.71 9.85
C GLY A 117 -4.60 0.20 9.62
N ARG A 118 -5.47 -0.44 10.41
CA ARG A 118 -5.63 -1.91 10.45
C ARG A 118 -6.94 -2.42 9.85
N ILE A 119 -7.79 -1.53 9.33
CA ILE A 119 -9.04 -1.92 8.66
C ILE A 119 -8.87 -1.69 7.16
N GLU A 120 -9.02 -2.75 6.38
CA GLU A 120 -9.02 -2.71 4.92
C GLU A 120 -10.46 -2.67 4.43
N LEU A 121 -10.99 -1.46 4.23
CA LEU A 121 -12.39 -1.22 3.87
C LEU A 121 -12.62 -1.31 2.36
N THR A 122 -13.63 -2.07 1.97
CA THR A 122 -14.23 -2.07 0.63
C THR A 122 -15.73 -1.78 0.74
N MET A 123 -16.20 -0.74 0.07
CA MET A 123 -17.64 -0.45 -0.06
C MET A 123 -18.11 -0.86 -1.47
N ILE A 124 -19.27 -1.52 -1.55
CA ILE A 124 -19.84 -2.03 -2.80
C ILE A 124 -21.28 -1.49 -2.95
N PRO A 125 -21.45 -0.28 -3.51
CA PRO A 125 -22.77 0.30 -3.78
C PRO A 125 -23.42 -0.37 -4.99
N PHE A 126 -24.40 -1.23 -4.75
CA PHE A 126 -25.18 -1.94 -5.77
C PHE A 126 -26.49 -2.48 -5.17
N GLY A 127 -26.38 -3.06 -3.96
CA GLY A 127 -27.45 -3.71 -3.22
C GLY A 127 -28.16 -4.77 -4.04
N LYS A 128 -29.46 -4.56 -4.29
CA LYS A 128 -30.30 -5.50 -5.02
C LYS A 128 -30.62 -5.05 -6.45
N ALA A 129 -29.80 -4.18 -7.01
CA ALA A 129 -29.91 -3.77 -8.40
C ALA A 129 -29.69 -4.95 -9.37
N ARG A 130 -30.03 -4.73 -10.64
CA ARG A 130 -29.72 -5.63 -11.75
C ARG A 130 -29.19 -4.81 -12.90
N CYS A 131 -28.04 -5.19 -13.44
CA CYS A 131 -27.47 -4.58 -14.65
C CYS A 131 -27.39 -5.64 -15.77
N VAL A 132 -27.82 -5.27 -16.97
CA VAL A 132 -27.74 -6.11 -18.17
C VAL A 132 -26.91 -5.39 -19.21
N ALA A 133 -25.94 -6.07 -19.82
CA ALA A 133 -25.10 -5.50 -20.87
C ALA A 133 -25.96 -5.10 -22.08
N THR A 134 -25.58 -4.00 -22.72
CA THR A 134 -26.16 -3.47 -23.96
C THR A 134 -25.08 -3.37 -25.04
N ALA A 135 -25.45 -2.93 -26.24
CA ALA A 135 -24.47 -2.65 -27.29
C ALA A 135 -23.47 -1.57 -26.84
N GLY A 136 -22.20 -1.68 -27.26
CA GLY A 136 -21.17 -0.66 -27.04
C GLY A 136 -20.52 -0.62 -25.65
N ASP A 137 -20.37 -1.76 -24.97
CA ASP A 137 -19.78 -1.86 -23.62
C ASP A 137 -20.49 -0.99 -22.56
N ASP A 138 -21.82 -0.89 -22.68
CA ASP A 138 -22.69 -0.18 -21.75
C ASP A 138 -23.64 -1.15 -21.05
N TYR A 139 -24.34 -0.67 -20.04
CA TYR A 139 -25.27 -1.45 -19.23
C TYR A 139 -26.59 -0.71 -19.04
N LYS A 140 -27.68 -1.47 -18.97
CA LYS A 140 -28.95 -0.98 -18.44
C LYS A 140 -29.15 -1.52 -17.03
N CYS A 141 -29.18 -0.63 -16.05
CA CYS A 141 -29.34 -0.97 -14.64
C CYS A 141 -30.73 -0.58 -14.10
N THR A 142 -31.31 -1.45 -13.28
CA THR A 142 -32.58 -1.25 -12.57
C THR A 142 -32.37 -1.48 -11.07
N CYS A 143 -32.94 -0.62 -10.24
CA CYS A 143 -32.75 -0.61 -8.79
C CYS A 143 -34.09 -0.67 -8.05
N GLN A 144 -34.10 -1.09 -6.79
CA GLN A 144 -35.33 -1.37 -6.03
C GLN A 144 -36.13 -0.10 -5.72
N HIS A 145 -35.43 0.99 -5.39
CA HIS A 145 -36.02 2.30 -5.08
C HIS A 145 -35.99 3.24 -6.30
N GLY A 146 -36.05 2.67 -7.50
CA GLY A 146 -36.17 3.42 -8.76
C GLY A 146 -34.88 4.03 -9.29
N LYS A 147 -35.03 4.93 -10.26
CA LYS A 147 -33.91 5.49 -11.05
C LYS A 147 -32.91 6.27 -10.20
N ASP A 148 -33.38 7.01 -9.20
CA ASP A 148 -32.51 7.83 -8.35
C ASP A 148 -31.56 6.97 -7.52
N GLU A 149 -32.00 5.80 -7.03
CA GLU A 149 -31.08 4.86 -6.35
C GLU A 149 -29.97 4.41 -7.28
N CYS A 150 -30.31 4.03 -8.52
CA CYS A 150 -29.32 3.65 -9.50
C CYS A 150 -28.30 4.77 -9.78
N ILE A 151 -28.75 6.02 -9.93
CA ILE A 151 -27.84 7.14 -10.19
C ILE A 151 -26.98 7.46 -8.97
N LEU A 152 -27.53 7.36 -7.76
CA LEU A 152 -26.77 7.59 -6.53
C LEU A 152 -25.78 6.46 -6.24
N ASN A 153 -26.14 5.20 -6.50
CA ASN A 153 -25.19 4.08 -6.48
C ASN A 153 -24.07 4.30 -7.51
N GLN A 154 -24.38 4.79 -8.72
CA GLN A 154 -23.38 5.15 -9.72
C GLN A 154 -22.46 6.27 -9.22
N LEU A 155 -23.01 7.34 -8.64
CA LEU A 155 -22.21 8.43 -8.05
C LEU A 155 -21.29 7.93 -6.94
N MET A 156 -21.78 7.07 -6.05
CA MET A 156 -20.97 6.45 -5.00
C MET A 156 -19.81 5.63 -5.59
N ASN A 157 -20.06 4.83 -6.63
CA ASN A 157 -18.99 4.10 -7.31
C ASN A 157 -18.00 5.05 -8.02
N CYS A 158 -18.46 6.16 -8.60
CA CYS A 158 -17.59 7.18 -9.19
C CYS A 158 -16.66 7.83 -8.15
N VAL A 159 -17.18 8.09 -6.94
CA VAL A 159 -16.36 8.59 -5.82
C VAL A 159 -15.31 7.56 -5.41
N ILE A 160 -15.67 6.28 -5.30
CA ILE A 160 -14.74 5.19 -4.95
C ILE A 160 -13.65 5.02 -6.02
N GLU A 161 -14.01 5.14 -7.30
CA GLU A 161 -13.06 5.09 -8.42
C GLU A 161 -12.08 6.27 -8.36
N ARG A 162 -12.55 7.47 -8.02
CA ARG A 162 -11.72 8.68 -8.01
C ARG A 162 -10.86 8.79 -6.76
N ILE A 163 -11.41 8.41 -5.60
CA ILE A 163 -10.80 8.54 -4.29
C ILE A 163 -10.57 7.13 -3.75
N THR A 164 -9.34 6.66 -3.90
CA THR A 164 -8.90 5.33 -3.45
C THR A 164 -8.47 5.30 -1.98
N VAL A 165 -8.62 6.41 -1.25
CA VAL A 165 -8.21 6.57 0.15
C VAL A 165 -9.45 6.55 1.06
N PRO A 166 -9.70 5.46 1.81
CA PRO A 166 -10.92 5.30 2.60
C PRO A 166 -11.26 6.47 3.54
N ASP A 167 -10.27 7.09 4.20
CA ASP A 167 -10.49 8.25 5.08
C ASP A 167 -11.10 9.47 4.38
N ARG A 168 -10.91 9.57 3.08
CA ARG A 168 -11.51 10.62 2.25
C ARG A 168 -12.80 10.16 1.60
N THR A 169 -12.91 8.88 1.28
CA THR A 169 -14.07 8.28 0.59
C THR A 169 -15.26 8.11 1.53
N VAL A 170 -15.05 7.58 2.75
CA VAL A 170 -16.14 7.25 3.69
C VAL A 170 -17.03 8.45 4.01
N PRO A 171 -16.52 9.63 4.39
CA PRO A 171 -17.37 10.79 4.68
C PRO A 171 -18.20 11.26 3.47
N ILE A 172 -17.67 11.08 2.25
CA ILE A 172 -18.36 11.48 1.02
C ILE A 172 -19.49 10.49 0.72
N ILE A 173 -19.23 9.19 0.81
CA ILE A 173 -20.25 8.15 0.63
C ILE A 173 -21.34 8.28 1.69
N ASP A 174 -20.97 8.53 2.95
CA ASP A 174 -21.93 8.82 4.03
C ASP A 174 -22.81 10.04 3.71
N CYS A 175 -22.22 11.13 3.19
CA CYS A 175 -23.02 12.28 2.76
C CYS A 175 -24.02 11.95 1.65
N ILE A 176 -23.64 11.13 0.67
CA ILE A 176 -24.49 10.75 -0.48
C ILE A 176 -25.59 9.76 -0.06
N GLN A 177 -25.33 8.93 0.94
CA GLN A 177 -26.27 7.94 1.44
C GLN A 177 -27.58 8.60 1.91
N GLY A 178 -28.72 8.10 1.43
CA GLY A 178 -30.04 8.61 1.77
C GLY A 178 -30.45 9.90 1.06
N ARG A 179 -29.63 10.46 0.16
CA ARG A 179 -30.01 11.64 -0.64
C ARG A 179 -31.17 11.33 -1.57
N ASN A 180 -31.93 12.37 -1.92
CA ASN A 180 -33.16 12.18 -2.68
C ASN A 180 -32.88 11.79 -4.13
N ASN A 181 -31.97 12.51 -4.78
CA ASN A 181 -31.61 12.38 -6.18
C ASN A 181 -30.21 12.97 -6.44
N LEU A 182 -29.76 12.90 -7.69
CA LEU A 182 -28.44 13.39 -8.09
C LEU A 182 -28.20 14.87 -7.77
N ASN A 183 -29.18 15.75 -8.00
CA ASN A 183 -28.96 17.19 -7.78
C ASN A 183 -28.76 17.51 -6.30
N ASP A 184 -29.56 16.91 -5.43
CA ASP A 184 -29.39 17.01 -3.97
C ASP A 184 -28.01 16.51 -3.53
N ALA A 185 -27.58 15.32 -4.01
CA ALA A 185 -26.27 14.77 -3.68
C ALA A 185 -25.11 15.63 -4.22
N MET A 186 -25.20 16.13 -5.46
CA MET A 186 -24.18 16.98 -6.06
C MET A 186 -24.02 18.27 -5.27
N THR A 187 -25.13 18.96 -4.96
CA THR A 187 -25.11 20.21 -4.19
C THR A 187 -24.58 19.99 -2.77
N SER A 188 -25.06 18.95 -2.09
CA SER A 188 -24.77 18.74 -0.67
C SER A 188 -23.39 18.12 -0.41
N CYS A 189 -22.88 17.29 -1.33
CA CYS A 189 -21.72 16.44 -1.06
C CYS A 189 -20.55 16.65 -2.03
N VAL A 190 -20.79 17.23 -3.21
CA VAL A 190 -19.78 17.33 -4.28
C VAL A 190 -19.32 18.77 -4.51
N SER A 191 -20.23 19.72 -4.68
CA SER A 191 -19.92 21.07 -5.18
C SER A 191 -18.84 21.83 -4.39
N ASN A 192 -18.76 21.62 -3.07
CA ASN A 192 -17.78 22.30 -2.20
C ASN A 192 -16.64 21.37 -1.75
N ASN A 193 -16.53 20.18 -2.34
CA ASN A 193 -15.50 19.22 -1.97
C ASN A 193 -14.29 19.34 -2.90
N ALA A 194 -13.18 19.88 -2.39
CA ALA A 194 -11.95 20.10 -3.15
C ALA A 194 -11.32 18.82 -3.73
N LEU A 195 -11.74 17.63 -3.28
CA LEU A 195 -11.27 16.35 -3.80
C LEU A 195 -12.02 15.88 -5.05
N LEU A 196 -13.17 16.49 -5.35
CA LEU A 196 -14.08 16.04 -6.39
C LEU A 196 -14.21 17.10 -7.47
N ASP A 197 -14.03 16.69 -8.72
CA ASP A 197 -14.37 17.52 -9.87
C ASP A 197 -15.88 17.43 -10.13
N HIS A 198 -16.59 18.55 -9.95
CA HIS A 198 -18.05 18.58 -10.05
C HIS A 198 -18.58 18.08 -11.39
N GLN A 199 -17.94 18.45 -12.51
CA GLN A 199 -18.43 18.09 -13.83
C GLN A 199 -18.21 16.59 -14.08
N TRP A 200 -17.02 16.08 -13.79
CA TRP A 200 -16.69 14.68 -13.92
C TRP A 200 -17.58 13.80 -13.05
N MET A 201 -17.90 14.21 -11.82
CA MET A 201 -18.80 13.43 -10.95
C MET A 201 -20.20 13.31 -11.57
N ARG A 202 -20.72 14.40 -12.14
CA ARG A 202 -22.03 14.39 -12.81
C ARG A 202 -22.02 13.52 -14.07
N ASP A 203 -20.98 13.66 -14.89
CA ASP A 203 -20.85 12.91 -16.14
C ASP A 203 -20.63 11.42 -15.86
N CYS A 204 -19.82 11.08 -14.85
CA CYS A 204 -19.65 9.70 -14.42
C CYS A 204 -20.96 9.11 -13.91
N ALA A 205 -21.67 9.80 -13.02
CA ALA A 205 -22.91 9.29 -12.41
C ALA A 205 -24.08 9.13 -13.38
N THR A 206 -24.07 9.84 -14.52
CA THR A 206 -25.16 9.79 -15.53
C THR A 206 -24.76 9.06 -16.81
N GLY A 207 -23.47 8.82 -17.01
CA GLY A 207 -22.89 8.26 -18.22
C GLY A 207 -22.60 6.75 -18.16
N PRO A 208 -22.03 6.20 -19.25
CA PRO A 208 -21.64 4.80 -19.33
C PRO A 208 -20.63 4.39 -18.25
N THR A 209 -19.72 5.28 -17.86
CA THR A 209 -18.73 5.01 -16.80
C THR A 209 -19.39 4.59 -15.49
N GLY A 210 -20.35 5.37 -14.98
CA GLY A 210 -21.06 5.03 -13.75
C GLY A 210 -21.83 3.72 -13.88
N ARG A 211 -22.53 3.49 -15.00
CA ARG A 211 -23.28 2.24 -15.23
C ARG A 211 -22.37 1.01 -15.29
N ARG A 212 -21.19 1.13 -15.89
CA ARG A 212 -20.17 0.07 -15.90
C ARG A 212 -19.64 -0.20 -14.50
N LEU A 213 -19.30 0.85 -13.73
CA LEU A 213 -18.85 0.70 -12.35
C LEU A 213 -19.94 0.05 -11.47
N LEU A 214 -21.20 0.45 -11.64
CA LEU A 214 -22.33 -0.17 -10.97
C LEU A 214 -22.48 -1.66 -11.36
N ALA A 215 -22.32 -2.00 -12.64
CA ALA A 215 -22.35 -3.38 -13.10
C ALA A 215 -21.20 -4.23 -12.51
N MET A 216 -20.00 -3.65 -12.37
CA MET A 216 -18.87 -4.30 -11.70
C MET A 216 -19.13 -4.56 -10.21
N ALA A 217 -19.73 -3.58 -9.51
CA ALA A 217 -20.22 -3.77 -8.14
C ALA A 217 -21.29 -4.89 -8.07
N GLY A 218 -22.14 -4.98 -9.10
CA GLY A 218 -23.11 -6.06 -9.26
C GLY A 218 -22.48 -7.43 -9.43
N ALA A 219 -21.43 -7.54 -10.24
CA ALA A 219 -20.70 -8.79 -10.42
C ALA A 219 -20.10 -9.30 -9.09
N ARG A 220 -19.57 -8.39 -8.25
CA ARG A 220 -19.11 -8.75 -6.90
C ARG A 220 -20.27 -9.21 -6.01
N THR A 221 -21.38 -8.47 -6.00
CA THR A 221 -22.56 -8.81 -5.19
C THR A 221 -23.15 -10.18 -5.56
N VAL A 222 -23.26 -10.49 -6.85
CA VAL A 222 -23.80 -11.78 -7.34
C VAL A 222 -22.88 -12.96 -7.00
N ALA A 223 -21.58 -12.72 -6.83
CA ALA A 223 -20.61 -13.76 -6.46
C ALA A 223 -20.72 -14.20 -4.99
N LEU A 224 -21.45 -13.47 -4.15
CA LEU A 224 -21.62 -13.79 -2.72
C LEU A 224 -22.21 -15.18 -2.50
N LYS A 225 -21.73 -15.83 -1.43
CA LYS A 225 -22.24 -17.09 -0.90
C LYS A 225 -22.44 -16.96 0.61
N PRO A 226 -23.67 -17.11 1.14
CA PRO A 226 -24.94 -17.24 0.40
C PRO A 226 -25.27 -16.00 -0.44
N ALA A 227 -26.27 -16.12 -1.32
CA ALA A 227 -26.73 -14.98 -2.10
C ALA A 227 -27.27 -13.86 -1.19
N LEU A 228 -27.03 -12.61 -1.58
CA LEU A 228 -27.47 -11.44 -0.82
C LEU A 228 -29.00 -11.37 -0.75
N ASP A 229 -29.55 -11.34 0.46
CA ASP A 229 -30.98 -11.20 0.73
C ASP A 229 -31.36 -9.91 1.48
N PHE A 230 -30.37 -9.20 2.03
CA PHE A 230 -30.53 -8.01 2.85
C PHE A 230 -29.36 -7.04 2.68
N VAL A 231 -29.63 -5.74 2.80
CA VAL A 231 -28.62 -4.68 2.85
C VAL A 231 -28.83 -3.78 4.06
N PRO A 232 -27.76 -3.29 4.71
CA PRO A 232 -26.36 -3.49 4.35
C PRO A 232 -25.90 -4.92 4.61
N TRP A 233 -24.98 -5.42 3.77
CA TRP A 233 -24.39 -6.74 3.92
C TRP A 233 -22.91 -6.64 4.32
N ILE A 234 -22.62 -6.96 5.57
CA ILE A 234 -21.30 -6.80 6.16
C ILE A 234 -20.54 -8.13 6.14
N ILE A 235 -19.30 -8.08 5.66
CA ILE A 235 -18.34 -9.18 5.71
C ILE A 235 -17.11 -8.71 6.45
N ILE A 236 -16.65 -9.50 7.42
CA ILE A 236 -15.42 -9.24 8.17
C ILE A 236 -14.52 -10.46 8.03
N ASP A 237 -13.29 -10.27 7.54
CA ASP A 237 -12.33 -11.35 7.25
C ASP A 237 -12.90 -12.46 6.34
N GLY A 238 -13.69 -12.07 5.33
CA GLY A 238 -14.30 -13.00 4.37
C GLY A 238 -15.57 -13.72 4.86
N GLU A 239 -15.99 -13.50 6.11
CA GLU A 239 -17.19 -14.10 6.69
C GLU A 239 -18.32 -13.09 6.87
N ARG A 240 -19.54 -13.48 6.49
CA ARG A 240 -20.75 -12.69 6.77
C ARG A 240 -20.88 -12.48 8.29
N ASN A 241 -20.94 -11.22 8.71
CA ASN A 241 -21.17 -10.84 10.10
C ASN A 241 -22.49 -10.06 10.21
N SER A 242 -23.56 -10.71 10.71
CA SER A 242 -24.86 -10.08 10.94
C SER A 242 -24.87 -9.15 12.15
N ASP A 243 -24.07 -9.43 13.18
CA ASP A 243 -24.05 -8.66 14.42
C ASP A 243 -23.42 -7.28 14.21
N ALA A 244 -22.50 -7.17 13.25
CA ALA A 244 -21.86 -5.93 12.84
C ALA A 244 -22.86 -4.88 12.31
N TYR A 245 -24.06 -5.29 11.89
CA TYR A 245 -25.15 -4.37 11.57
C TYR A 245 -25.66 -3.59 12.78
N TYR A 246 -25.65 -4.21 13.96
CA TYR A 246 -26.09 -3.60 15.22
C TYR A 246 -24.95 -2.92 15.97
N ASP A 247 -23.76 -3.53 15.96
CA ASP A 247 -22.55 -2.94 16.52
C ASP A 247 -21.31 -3.30 15.69
N LEU A 248 -20.97 -2.42 14.75
CA LEU A 248 -19.80 -2.62 13.88
C LEU A 248 -18.49 -2.48 14.67
N THR A 249 -18.44 -1.57 15.65
CA THR A 249 -17.23 -1.27 16.41
C THR A 249 -16.84 -2.49 17.26
N GLU A 250 -17.79 -3.08 17.98
CA GLU A 250 -17.57 -4.29 18.78
C GLU A 250 -17.02 -5.44 17.92
N ASN A 251 -17.66 -5.66 16.77
CA ASN A 251 -17.32 -6.77 15.88
C ASN A 251 -15.93 -6.60 15.23
N LEU A 252 -15.53 -5.37 14.89
CA LEU A 252 -14.15 -5.09 14.45
C LEU A 252 -13.14 -5.26 15.59
N CYS A 253 -13.47 -4.76 16.78
CA CYS A 253 -12.61 -4.88 17.97
C CYS A 253 -12.35 -6.33 18.37
N LYS A 254 -13.35 -7.22 18.23
CA LYS A 254 -13.18 -8.66 18.44
C LYS A 254 -12.12 -9.26 17.51
N LYS A 255 -11.98 -8.76 16.28
CA LYS A 255 -11.07 -9.28 15.24
C LYS A 255 -9.67 -8.64 15.28
N LEU A 256 -9.51 -7.44 15.84
CA LEU A 256 -8.21 -6.78 15.96
C LEU A 256 -7.36 -7.37 17.11
N LYS A 257 -6.15 -7.87 16.78
CA LYS A 257 -5.17 -8.50 17.68
C LYS A 257 -3.73 -7.97 17.44
N PRO A 258 -3.05 -7.41 18.47
CA PRO A 258 -3.62 -7.06 19.78
C PRO A 258 -4.74 -6.02 19.62
N ALA A 259 -5.65 -5.95 20.60
CA ALA A 259 -6.74 -4.97 20.58
C ALA A 259 -6.16 -3.56 20.73
N PRO A 260 -6.54 -2.58 19.88
CA PRO A 260 -6.25 -1.18 20.10
C PRO A 260 -6.83 -0.67 21.43
N ASP A 261 -6.24 0.37 22.01
CA ASP A 261 -6.71 0.95 23.27
C ASP A 261 -8.17 1.43 23.16
N GLU A 262 -8.55 1.98 22.01
CA GLU A 262 -9.92 2.39 21.70
C GLU A 262 -10.90 1.22 21.81
N CYS A 263 -10.46 0.03 21.42
CA CYS A 263 -11.26 -1.19 21.56
C CYS A 263 -11.38 -1.65 23.01
N VAL A 264 -10.31 -1.55 23.81
CA VAL A 264 -10.36 -1.91 25.24
C VAL A 264 -11.39 -1.05 25.96
N VAL A 265 -11.34 0.27 25.75
CA VAL A 265 -12.29 1.22 26.32
C VAL A 265 -13.71 0.95 25.82
N TYR A 266 -13.88 0.69 24.52
CA TYR A 266 -15.20 0.39 23.95
C TYR A 266 -15.85 -0.85 24.54
N MET A 267 -15.09 -1.94 24.66
CA MET A 267 -15.57 -3.22 25.18
C MET A 267 -15.92 -3.15 26.68
N GLN A 268 -15.23 -2.32 27.46
CA GLN A 268 -15.56 -2.12 28.87
C GLN A 268 -16.89 -1.38 29.05
N ASN A 269 -17.12 -0.32 28.27
CA ASN A 269 -18.34 0.48 28.37
C ASN A 269 -19.59 -0.28 27.89
N SER A 270 -19.45 -1.14 26.89
CA SER A 270 -20.54 -1.96 26.35
C SER A 270 -20.98 -3.09 27.28
N GLN A 271 -20.12 -3.55 28.18
CA GLN A 271 -20.48 -4.55 29.20
C GLN A 271 -21.18 -3.95 30.44
N ALA A 272 -21.18 -2.63 30.57
CA ALA A 272 -21.78 -1.91 31.70
C ALA A 272 -23.21 -1.41 31.44
N GLN A 273 -23.76 -1.68 30.26
CA GLN A 273 -25.12 -1.32 29.81
C GLN A 273 -25.99 -2.56 29.65
#